data_AF-A0A078H5N8-F1
#
_entry.id   AF-A0A078H5N8-F1
#
_cell.length_a   1.000
_cell.length_b   1.000
_cell.length_c   1.000
_cell.angle_alpha   90.00
_cell.angle_beta   90.00
_cell.angle_gamma   90.00
#
_symmetry.space_group_name_H-M   'P 1'
#
loop_
_entity.id
_entity.type
_entity.pdbx_description
1 polymer ?
#
loop_
_entity_poly.entity_id
_entity_poly.type
_entity_poly.pdbx_seq_one_letter_code
_entity_poly.pdbx_strand_id
1 'polypeptide(L)' 'MMQSGIEHPMYSSTLDCWKKIYRVEGLASFYRGALSNMFRSTGSAAILVFYDEVKKFLNWGGI' A
#
# COMPACT_ATOMS: atom_id res chain seq x y z
N MET A 1 -14.84 2.59 4.03
CA MET A 1 -14.13 3.46 5.00
C MET A 1 -15.14 3.79 6.09
N MET A 2 -14.89 3.33 7.32
CA MET A 2 -15.89 3.34 8.40
C MET A 2 -15.78 4.63 9.19
N GLN A 3 -16.65 5.61 8.93
CA GLN A 3 -16.97 6.67 9.90
C GLN A 3 -18.41 7.14 9.70
N SER A 4 -19.36 6.22 9.73
CA SER A 4 -20.79 6.53 9.78
C SER A 4 -21.25 6.41 11.24
N GLY A 5 -21.23 7.52 11.98
CA GLY A 5 -22.05 7.66 13.20
C GLY A 5 -21.35 7.73 14.56
N ILE A 6 -20.25 8.48 14.72
CA ILE A 6 -19.77 8.86 16.06
C ILE A 6 -19.87 10.37 16.22
N GLU A 7 -20.71 10.83 17.15
CA GLU A 7 -21.04 12.24 17.46
C GLU A 7 -19.84 13.07 17.96
N HIS A 8 -18.70 12.43 18.23
CA HIS A 8 -17.44 13.10 18.58
C HIS A 8 -16.35 12.71 17.59
N PRO A 9 -15.72 13.66 16.87
CA PRO A 9 -14.59 13.37 16.01
C PRO A 9 -13.47 12.77 16.87
N MET A 10 -13.13 11.49 16.67
CA MET A 10 -12.07 10.80 17.42
C MET A 10 -10.71 11.51 17.30
N TYR A 11 -10.55 12.37 16.29
CA TYR A 11 -9.39 13.20 16.06
C TYR A 11 -9.80 14.61 15.63
N SER A 12 -9.38 15.61 16.41
CA SER A 12 -9.64 17.02 16.12
C SER A 12 -8.77 17.54 14.95
N SER A 13 -7.63 16.90 14.68
CA SER A 13 -6.69 17.27 13.61
C SER A 13 -5.77 16.09 13.25
N THR A 14 -5.28 16.06 12.00
CA THR A 14 -4.33 15.04 11.51
C THR A 14 -3.08 14.91 12.39
N LEU A 15 -2.63 16.03 12.99
CA LEU A 15 -1.49 16.07 13.91
C LEU A 15 -1.75 15.36 15.25
N ASP A 16 -2.97 15.44 15.79
CA ASP A 16 -3.37 14.73 17.02
C ASP A 16 -3.44 13.21 16.77
N CYS A 17 -3.93 12.83 15.59
CA CYS A 17 -3.93 11.45 15.11
C CYS A 17 -2.53 10.86 15.05
N TRP A 18 -1.59 11.59 14.45
CA TRP A 18 -0.22 11.13 14.31
C TRP A 18 0.47 10.94 15.67
N LYS A 19 0.27 11.89 16.59
CA LYS A 19 0.83 11.83 17.95
C LYS A 19 0.23 10.71 18.78
N LYS A 20 -1.08 10.46 18.67
CA LYS A 20 -1.77 9.37 19.40
C LYS A 20 -1.37 8.00 18.85
N ILE A 21 -1.30 7.82 17.53
CA ILE A 21 -0.83 6.57 16.91
C ILE A 21 0.62 6.27 17.32
N TYR A 22 1.51 7.28 17.24
CA TYR A 22 2.92 7.11 17.63
C TYR A 22 3.07 6.71 19.10
N ARG A 23 2.22 7.24 19.99
CA ARG A 23 2.28 6.96 21.44
C ARG A 23 1.62 5.65 21.84
N VAL A 24 0.60 5.19 21.12
CA VAL A 24 -0.18 3.98 21.46
C VAL A 24 0.40 2.73 20.82
N GLU A 25 0.80 2.80 19.55
CA GLU A 25 1.24 1.62 18.79
C GLU A 25 2.71 1.69 18.33
N GLY A 26 3.36 2.85 18.43
CA GLY A 26 4.76 3.04 18.06
C GLY A 26 5.02 3.02 16.54
N LEU A 27 6.30 3.17 16.16
CA LEU A 27 6.76 3.14 14.76
C LEU A 27 6.44 1.83 14.03
N ALA A 28 6.33 0.72 14.76
CA ALA A 28 6.04 -0.59 14.19
C ALA A 28 4.63 -0.68 13.55
N SER A 29 3.66 0.11 14.05
CA SER A 29 2.31 0.10 13.48
C SER A 29 2.23 0.76 12.10
N PHE A 30 3.07 1.77 11.84
CA PHE A 30 3.20 2.35 10.50
C PHE A 30 3.77 1.35 9.48
N TYR A 31 4.63 0.42 9.93
CA TYR A 31 5.25 -0.59 9.07
C TYR A 31 4.46 -1.89 8.93
N ARG A 32 3.48 -2.17 9.81
CA ARG A 32 2.62 -3.36 9.71
C ARG A 32 1.83 -3.45 8.40
N GLY A 33 1.47 -2.31 7.80
CA GLY A 33 0.82 -2.24 6.48
C GLY A 33 1.76 -1.96 5.31
N ALA A 34 2.95 -1.40 5.58
CA ALA A 34 3.91 -1.03 4.54
C ALA A 34 4.42 -2.26 3.77
N LEU A 35 4.69 -3.36 4.48
CA LEU A 35 5.13 -4.61 3.86
C LEU A 35 4.06 -5.18 2.90
N SER A 36 2.79 -5.20 3.31
CA SER A 36 1.68 -5.63 2.45
C SER A 36 1.53 -4.75 1.20
N ASN A 37 1.74 -3.44 1.36
CA ASN A 37 1.68 -2.51 0.24
C ASN A 37 2.88 -2.66 -0.72
N MET A 38 4.08 -2.98 -0.18
CA MET A 38 5.27 -3.30 -0.96
C MET A 38 5.08 -4.60 -1.76
N PHE A 39 4.60 -5.68 -1.12
CA PHE A 39 4.33 -6.95 -1.80
C PHE A 39 3.32 -6.79 -2.95
N ARG A 40 2.27 -6.00 -2.74
CA ARG A 40 1.31 -5.67 -3.81
C ARG A 40 1.99 -4.95 -4.97
N SER A 41 2.81 -3.95 -4.69
CA SER A 41 3.51 -3.19 -5.74
C SER A 41 4.53 -4.04 -6.50
N THR A 42 5.26 -4.92 -5.80
CA THR A 42 6.21 -5.86 -6.41
C THR A 42 5.48 -6.88 -7.29
N GLY A 43 4.33 -7.40 -6.84
CA GLY A 43 3.52 -8.33 -7.63
C GLY A 43 3.03 -7.70 -8.95
N SER A 44 2.56 -6.45 -8.90
CA SER A 44 2.16 -5.71 -10.11
C SER A 44 3.33 -5.47 -11.07
N ALA A 45 4.51 -5.10 -10.55
CA ALA A 45 5.71 -4.90 -11.37
C ALA A 45 6.20 -6.21 -12.00
N ALA A 46 6.16 -7.32 -11.26
CA ALA A 46 6.58 -8.63 -11.76
C ALA A 46 5.74 -9.08 -12.95
N ILE A 47 4.41 -8.91 -12.88
CA ILE A 47 3.49 -9.25 -13.99
C ILE A 47 3.80 -8.42 -15.24
N LEU A 48 4.10 -7.13 -15.05
CA LEU A 48 4.37 -6.19 -16.13
C LEU A 48 5.67 -6.55 -16.87
N VAL A 49 6.72 -6.89 -16.12
CA VAL A 49 7.99 -7.39 -16.69
C VAL A 49 7.80 -8.74 -17.38
N PHE A 50 7.03 -9.65 -16.78
CA PHE A 50 6.74 -10.95 -17.40
C PHE A 50 6.01 -10.79 -18.73
N TYR A 51 5.06 -9.85 -18.82
CA TYR A 51 4.35 -9.55 -20.05
C TYR A 51 5.27 -8.93 -21.12
N ASP A 52 6.20 -8.08 -20.72
CA ASP A 52 7.19 -7.49 -21.63
C ASP A 52 8.13 -8.55 -22.21
N GLU A 53 8.64 -9.45 -21.37
CA GLU A 53 9.49 -10.58 -21.79
C GLU A 53 8.74 -11.56 -22.72
N VAL A 54 7.50 -11.91 -22.40
CA VAL A 54 6.67 -12.77 -23.28
C VAL A 54 6.40 -12.10 -24.62
N LYS A 55 6.09 -10.79 -24.63
CA LYS A 55 5.94 -10.02 -25.87
C LYS A 55 7.21 -9.99 -26.68
N LYS A 56 8.36 -9.79 -26.03
CA LYS A 56 9.67 -9.73 -26.68
C LYS A 56 10.06 -11.06 -27.30
N PHE A 57 9.81 -12.18 -26.60
CA PHE A 57 9.98 -13.53 -27.14
C PHE A 57 9.04 -13.81 -28.32
N LEU A 58 7.78 -13.38 -28.22
CA LEU A 58 6.81 -13.56 -29.30
C LEU A 58 7.17 -12.71 -30.53
N ASN A 59 7.66 -11.49 -30.33
CA ASN A 59 8.11 -10.60 -31.40
C ASN A 59 9.41 -11.11 -32.05
N TRP A 60 10.28 -11.80 -31.30
CA TRP A 60 11.50 -12.44 -31.82
C TRP A 60 11.22 -13.68 -32.70
N GLY A 61 10.06 -14.34 -32.52
CA GLY A 61 9.67 -15.57 -33.23
C GLY A 61 9.06 -15.39 -34.63
N GLY A 62 8.89 -14.14 -35.10
CA GLY A 62 8.41 -13.83 -36.45
C GLY A 62 6.93 -13.41 -36.51
N ILE A 63 6.74 -12.10 -36.72
CA ILE A 63 6.22 -11.45 -37.95
C ILE A 63 6.73 -10.00 -37.91
#